data_AF-A0A372M2M4-F1
#
_entry.id   AF-A0A372M2M4-F1
#
_cell.length_a   1.000
_cell.length_b   1.000
_cell.length_c   1.000
_cell.angle_alpha   90.00
_cell.angle_beta   90.00
_cell.angle_gamma   90.00
#
_symmetry.space_group_name_H-M   'P 1'
#
loop_
_entity.id
_entity.type
_entity.pdbx_description
1 polymer ?
#
loop_
_entity_poly.entity_id
_entity_poly.type
_entity_poly.pdbx_seq_one_letter_code
_entity_poly.pdbx_strand_id
1 'polypeptide(L)' 'MRRLWIRGDCWFGCERTEVPVLWLGPLQWDGQHAPVYACSPCLARIQAQATRYFYQRRPAVVRPT' A
#
# COMPACT_ATOMS: atom_id res chain seq x y z
N MET A 1 4.09 14.21 -4.90
CA MET A 1 4.65 13.62 -3.66
C MET A 1 5.68 12.56 -4.03
N ARG A 2 6.90 12.65 -3.49
CA ARG A 2 7.96 11.67 -3.73
C ARG A 2 7.66 10.44 -2.87
N ARG A 3 7.59 9.26 -3.49
CA ARG A 3 7.47 7.98 -2.77
C ARG A 3 8.79 7.72 -2.05
N LEU A 4 8.79 7.77 -0.72
CA LEU A 4 9.98 7.49 0.09
C LEU A 4 10.03 5.98 0.40
N TRP A 5 11.08 5.32 -0.07
CA TRP A 5 11.37 3.93 0.28
C TRP A 5 12.32 3.91 1.47
N ILE A 6 12.00 3.10 2.48
CA ILE A 6 12.85 2.87 3.66
C ILE A 6 13.22 1.38 3.73
N ARG A 7 14.25 1.01 4.51
CA ARG A 7 14.42 -0.42 4.87
C ARG A 7 13.46 -0.76 6.01
N GLY A 8 12.80 -1.91 5.91
CA GLY A 8 11.91 -2.42 6.94
C GLY A 8 11.22 -3.71 6.50
N ASP A 9 10.17 -4.07 7.22
CA ASP A 9 9.48 -5.34 7.03
C ASP A 9 8.23 -5.17 6.16
N CYS A 10 7.95 -6.15 5.31
CA CYS A 10 6.76 -6.14 4.47
C CYS A 10 5.58 -6.81 5.17
N TRP A 11 4.51 -6.05 5.40
CA TRP A 11 3.36 -6.50 6.19
C TRP A 11 2.30 -7.28 5.38
N PHE A 12 2.47 -7.41 4.07
CA PHE A 12 1.52 -8.08 3.16
C PHE A 12 1.78 -9.60 2.98
N GLY A 13 2.19 -10.29 4.05
CA GLY A 13 2.25 -11.75 4.09
C GLY A 13 3.35 -12.40 3.23
N CYS A 14 4.31 -11.63 2.70
CA CYS A 14 5.52 -12.23 2.11
C CYS A 14 6.65 -12.40 3.13
N GLU A 15 6.46 -11.91 4.37
CA GLU A 15 7.34 -12.09 5.53
C GLU A 15 8.80 -11.64 5.35
N ARG A 16 9.11 -10.93 4.25
CA ARG A 16 10.45 -10.40 4.01
C ARG A 16 10.75 -9.25 4.96
N THR A 17 11.91 -9.35 5.60
CA THR A 17 12.46 -8.37 6.52
C THR A 17 13.62 -7.61 5.88
N GLU A 18 13.94 -6.42 6.40
CA GLU A 18 15.06 -5.55 5.97
C GLU A 18 15.11 -5.21 4.46
N VAL A 19 13.97 -5.25 3.78
CA VAL A 19 13.83 -4.92 2.36
C VAL A 19 13.38 -3.46 2.16
N PRO A 20 13.61 -2.87 0.97
CA PRO A 20 12.98 -1.60 0.63
C PRO A 20 11.45 -1.72 0.67
N VAL A 21 10.81 -0.90 1.50
CA VAL A 21 9.37 -0.82 1.68
C VAL A 21 8.85 0.61 1.50
N LEU A 22 7.61 0.72 1.01
CA LEU A 22 6.87 1.96 0.85
C LEU A 22 5.74 2.03 1.88
N TRP A 23 5.57 3.19 2.51
CA TRP A 23 4.40 3.48 3.36
C TRP A 23 3.14 3.62 2.50
N LEU A 24 2.09 2.86 2.82
CA LEU A 24 0.81 2.89 2.09
C LEU A 24 -0.29 3.67 2.80
N GLY A 25 -0.17 3.86 4.12
CA GLY A 25 -1.19 4.50 4.94
C GLY A 25 -1.30 3.85 6.32
N PRO A 26 -2.13 4.41 7.20
CA PRO A 26 -2.40 3.83 8.50
C PRO A 26 -3.37 2.64 8.40
N LEU A 27 -3.05 1.54 9.10
CA LEU A 27 -4.00 0.51 9.49
C LEU A 27 -4.66 0.95 10.81
N GLN A 28 -5.98 0.79 10.86
CA GLN A 28 -6.76 0.95 12.08
C GLN A 28 -7.05 -0.41 12.68
N TRP A 29 -6.73 -0.60 13.96
CA TRP A 29 -7.05 -1.81 14.71
C TRP A 29 -7.37 -1.44 16.15
N ASP A 30 -8.58 -1.75 16.63
CA ASP A 30 -9.04 -1.47 18.00
C ASP A 30 -8.75 -0.05 18.50
N GLY A 31 -9.00 0.95 17.65
CA GLY A 31 -8.77 2.37 17.97
C GLY A 31 -7.30 2.80 17.95
N GLN A 32 -6.38 1.88 17.64
CA GLN A 32 -4.96 2.15 17.45
C GLN A 32 -4.62 2.29 15.96
N HIS A 33 -3.57 3.07 15.69
CA HIS A 33 -3.01 3.26 14.36
C HIS A 33 -1.66 2.58 14.23
N ALA A 34 -1.42 1.87 13.12
CA ALA A 34 -0.10 1.34 12.77
C ALA A 34 0.25 1.67 11.31
N PRO A 35 1.51 1.94 10.97
CA PRO A 35 1.90 2.22 9.59
C PRO A 35 1.92 0.93 8.75
N VAL A 36 1.31 0.93 7.57
CA VAL A 36 1.37 -0.20 6.65
C VAL A 36 2.50 -0.03 5.66
N TYR A 37 3.42 -0.99 5.64
CA TYR A 37 4.58 -1.03 4.74
C TYR A 37 4.51 -2.19 3.74
N ALA A 38 4.86 -1.91 2.49
CA ALA A 38 4.90 -2.92 1.42
C ALA A 38 6.20 -2.87 0.64
N CYS A 39 6.81 -4.04 0.44
CA CYS A 39 7.88 -4.19 -0.55
C CYS A 39 7.33 -4.07 -1.99
N SER A 40 8.22 -3.81 -2.95
CA SER A 40 7.83 -3.59 -4.36
C SER A 40 6.92 -4.68 -4.96
N PRO A 41 7.22 -5.99 -4.83
CA PRO A 41 6.34 -7.03 -5.38
C PRO A 41 4.95 -7.09 -4.73
N CYS A 42 4.85 -6.89 -3.41
CA CYS A 42 3.55 -6.88 -2.73
C CYS A 42 2.74 -5.62 -3.07
N LEU A 43 3.40 -4.46 -3.19
CA LEU A 43 2.78 -3.23 -3.64
C LEU A 43 2.15 -3.40 -5.04
N ALA A 44 2.87 -4.03 -5.98
CA ALA A 44 2.36 -4.30 -7.32
C ALA A 44 1.08 -5.17 -7.29
N ARG A 45 1.04 -6.20 -6.42
CA ARG A 45 -0.15 -7.06 -6.25
C ARG A 45 -1.35 -6.27 -5.71
N ILE A 46 -1.14 -5.44 -4.70
CA ILE A 46 -2.18 -4.57 -4.11
C ILE A 46 -2.71 -3.58 -5.16
N GLN A 47 -1.82 -2.94 -5.92
CA GLN A 47 -2.20 -1.99 -6.97
C GLN A 47 -3.03 -2.65 -8.07
N ALA A 48 -2.68 -3.86 -8.48
CA ALA A 48 -3.46 -4.64 -9.44
C ALA A 48 -4.86 -4.95 -8.90
N GLN A 49 -4.97 -5.35 -7.63
CA GLN A 49 -6.26 -5.62 -6.99
C GLN A 49 -7.12 -4.35 -6.88
N ALA A 50 -6.55 -3.24 -6.43
CA ALA A 50 -7.24 -1.95 -6.34
C ALA A 50 -7.72 -1.47 -7.72
N THR A 51 -6.87 -1.59 -8.73
CA THR A 51 -7.20 -1.27 -10.12
C THR A 51 -8.41 -2.07 -10.61
N ARG A 52 -8.43 -3.39 -10.36
CA ARG A 52 -9.58 -4.26 -10.70
C ARG A 52 -10.86 -3.83 -9.98
N TYR A 53 -10.77 -3.49 -8.70
CA TYR A 53 -11.91 -3.00 -7.91
C TYR A 53 -12.48 -1.70 -8.50
N PHE A 54 -11.61 -0.75 -8.90
CA PHE A 54 -12.03 0.50 -9.53
C PHE A 54 -12.69 0.25 -10.88
N TYR A 55 -12.18 -0.64 -11.73
CA TYR A 55 -12.85 -0.94 -13.01
C TYR A 55 -14.29 -1.46 -12.82
N GLN A 56 -14.54 -2.24 -11.78
CA GLN A 56 -15.88 -2.79 -11.48
C GLN A 56 -16.82 -1.74 -10.88
N ARG A 57 -16.28 -0.70 -10.26
CA ARG A 57 -17.03 0.31 -9.51
C ARG A 57 -16.55 1.67 -9.98
N ARG A 58 -17.25 2.27 -10.95
CA ARG A 58 -16.94 3.59 -11.54
C ARG A 58 -16.27 4.49 -10.48
N PRO A 59 -14.95 4.67 -10.50
CA PRO A 59 -14.30 5.48 -9.50
C PRO A 59 -14.74 6.91 -9.81
N ALA A 60 -15.11 7.68 -8.78
CA ALA A 60 -15.19 9.12 -8.95
C ALA A 60 -13.84 9.57 -9.50
N VAL A 61 -13.82 10.09 -10.73
CA VAL A 61 -12.60 10.61 -11.35
C VAL A 61 -12.08 11.70 -10.41
N VAL A 62 -10.99 11.43 -9.70
CA VAL A 62 -10.29 12.47 -8.95
C VAL A 62 -9.66 13.36 -10.02
N ARG A 63 -10.29 14.50 -10.27
CA ARG A 63 -9.78 15.50 -11.22
C ARG A 63 -8.47 16.03 -10.65
N PRO A 64 -7.34 15.94 -11.37
CA PRO A 64 -6.12 16.57 -10.91
C PRO A 64 -6.35 18.09 -10.93
N THR A 65 -6.18 18.73 -9.77
CA THR A 65 -6.06 20.18 -9.62
C THR A 65 -4.74 20.67 -10.18
#